data_AF-A0A830GUE1-F1
#
_entry.id   AF-A0A830GUE1-F1
#
_cell.length_a   1.000
_cell.length_b   1.000
_cell.length_c   1.000
_cell.angle_alpha   90.00
_cell.angle_beta   90.00
_cell.angle_gamma   90.00
#
_symmetry.space_group_name_H-M   'P 1'
#
loop_
_entity.id
_entity.type
_entity.pdbx_description
1 polymer ?
#
loop_
_entity_poly.entity_id
_entity_poly.type
_entity_poly.pdbx_seq_one_letter_code
_entity_poly.pdbx_strand_id
1 'polypeptide(L)'
;MVRALVIGAAVAVVVIAITAALLLHPASKPQINLMSINAPYVFLRPEGNGQYDLLYYGPHGDLHDLGTYNASSSVLNQAVNVINSFNQQNMGTIINGQQYIPLSYEVVIGNSSGVIQIPIQGNTILLDKVNPGYWTVLVSDQNDLTKLAYALDVGYKEAATVSGTSNLWYQQGVGTVLQETMNLQHYAQNPYFTGGYIVIMNNNTIIPWGVFDSTTQYSYGGYLKFLMQAGAPYYG
;
A
#
# COMPACT_ATOMS: atom_id res chain seq x y z
N MET A 1 24.73 44.67 -46.29
CA MET A 1 24.25 43.27 -46.31
C MET A 1 25.17 42.28 -45.57
N VAL A 2 26.50 42.46 -45.55
CA VAL A 2 27.43 41.49 -44.92
C VAL A 2 27.24 41.31 -43.40
N ARG A 3 26.92 42.37 -42.65
CA ARG A 3 26.75 42.29 -41.18
C ARG A 3 25.53 41.50 -40.71
N ALA A 4 24.41 41.56 -41.44
CA ALA A 4 23.19 40.82 -41.10
C ALA A 4 23.35 39.30 -41.34
N LEU A 5 24.12 38.92 -42.37
CA LEU A 5 24.40 37.52 -42.69
C LEU A 5 25.29 36.85 -41.62
N VAL A 6 26.29 37.58 -41.11
CA VAL A 6 27.21 37.08 -40.06
C VAL A 6 26.48 36.88 -38.73
N ILE A 7 25.58 37.80 -38.37
CA ILE A 7 24.78 37.68 -37.14
C ILE A 7 23.78 36.52 -37.26
N GLY A 8 23.12 36.36 -38.41
CA GLY A 8 22.21 35.24 -38.65
C GLY A 8 22.91 33.88 -38.60
N ALA A 9 24.11 33.77 -39.18
CA ALA A 9 24.91 32.55 -39.14
C ALA A 9 25.41 32.23 -37.72
N ALA A 10 25.84 33.23 -36.95
CA ALA A 10 26.31 33.03 -35.59
C ALA A 10 25.20 32.55 -34.65
N VAL A 11 23.99 33.11 -34.77
CA VAL A 11 22.83 32.68 -33.98
C VAL A 11 22.43 31.25 -34.33
N ALA A 12 22.40 30.90 -35.63
CA ALA A 12 22.07 29.54 -36.06
C ALA A 12 23.04 28.49 -35.50
N VAL A 13 24.35 28.77 -35.51
CA VAL A 13 25.37 27.84 -34.98
C VAL A 13 25.22 27.64 -33.47
N VAL A 14 24.94 28.70 -32.72
CA VAL A 14 24.74 28.59 -31.26
C VAL A 14 23.48 27.79 -30.93
N VAL A 15 22.39 27.99 -31.67
CA VAL A 15 21.14 27.22 -31.47
C VAL A 15 21.33 25.75 -31.79
N ILE A 16 22.05 25.42 -32.87
CA ILE A 16 22.39 24.03 -33.24
C ILE A 16 23.32 23.40 -32.20
N ALA A 17 24.30 24.13 -31.68
CA ALA A 17 25.20 23.62 -30.65
C ALA A 17 24.46 23.32 -29.34
N ILE A 18 23.50 24.16 -28.93
CA ILE A 18 22.68 23.94 -27.73
C ILE A 18 21.72 22.76 -27.92
N THR A 19 21.07 22.64 -29.08
CA THR A 19 20.19 21.50 -29.37
C THR A 19 20.96 20.19 -29.50
N ALA A 20 22.14 20.20 -30.14
CA ALA A 20 23.03 19.05 -30.19
C ALA A 20 23.54 18.67 -28.79
N ALA A 21 23.92 19.65 -27.96
CA ALA A 21 24.31 19.39 -26.58
C ALA A 21 23.16 18.79 -25.75
N LEU A 22 21.92 19.27 -25.92
CA LEU A 22 20.75 18.69 -25.24
C LEU A 22 20.39 17.28 -25.74
N LEU A 23 20.67 16.96 -27.01
CA LEU A 23 20.41 15.64 -27.60
C LEU A 23 21.54 14.62 -27.34
N LEU A 24 22.77 15.09 -27.11
CA LEU A 24 23.97 14.26 -26.91
C LEU A 24 24.25 13.93 -25.45
N HIS A 25 23.58 14.57 -24.49
CA HIS A 25 23.56 14.08 -23.11
C HIS A 25 22.36 13.13 -22.96
N PRO A 26 22.55 11.80 -23.02
CA PRO A 26 21.51 10.91 -22.55
C PRO A 26 21.23 11.30 -21.11
N ALA A 27 20.01 11.75 -20.83
CA ALA A 27 19.58 11.96 -19.45
C ALA A 27 19.91 10.69 -18.68
N SER A 28 20.85 10.78 -17.74
CA SER A 28 21.27 9.65 -16.92
C SER A 28 20.00 9.05 -16.33
N LYS A 29 19.64 7.83 -16.76
CA LYS A 29 18.44 7.17 -16.23
C LYS A 29 18.61 7.16 -14.71
N PRO A 30 17.63 7.65 -13.93
CA PRO A 30 17.78 7.70 -12.49
C PRO A 30 18.10 6.28 -12.01
N GLN A 31 19.22 6.16 -11.30
CA GLN A 31 19.69 4.89 -10.78
C GLN A 31 18.70 4.36 -9.75
N ILE A 32 18.49 3.05 -9.76
CA ILE A 32 17.68 2.39 -8.74
C ILE A 32 18.59 2.12 -7.55
N ASN A 33 18.21 2.67 -6.40
CA ASN A 33 18.88 2.48 -5.13
C ASN A 33 18.02 1.58 -4.24
N LEU A 34 18.65 0.75 -3.41
CA LEU A 34 17.97 -0.03 -2.40
C LEU A 34 18.06 0.72 -1.07
N MET A 35 16.92 1.20 -0.57
CA MET A 35 16.81 1.68 0.80
C MET A 35 16.68 0.47 1.72
N SER A 36 17.60 0.32 2.67
CA SER A 36 17.58 -0.75 3.66
C SER A 36 17.04 -0.20 4.98
N ILE A 37 15.98 -0.82 5.49
CA ILE A 37 15.31 -0.42 6.73
C ILE A 37 15.37 -1.61 7.68
N ASN A 38 15.95 -1.40 8.87
CA ASN A 38 16.05 -2.42 9.90
C ASN A 38 14.78 -2.45 10.74
N ALA A 39 13.72 -3.02 10.17
CA ALA A 39 12.41 -3.18 10.79
C ALA A 39 11.74 -4.45 10.25
N PRO A 40 10.91 -5.14 11.05
CA PRO A 40 10.18 -6.32 10.61
C PRO A 40 9.11 -5.98 9.56
N TYR A 41 8.53 -4.78 9.65
CA TYR A 41 7.51 -4.26 8.74
C TYR A 41 7.73 -2.78 8.46
N VAL A 42 7.41 -2.37 7.25
CA VAL A 42 7.39 -0.98 6.78
C VAL A 42 6.06 -0.73 6.11
N PHE A 43 5.54 0.47 6.26
CA PHE A 43 4.21 0.85 5.83
C PHE A 43 4.29 2.00 4.84
N LEU A 44 3.42 1.97 3.84
CA LEU A 44 3.13 3.11 2.97
C LEU A 44 1.72 3.59 3.28
N ARG A 45 1.62 4.73 3.96
CA ARG A 45 0.34 5.37 4.26
C ARG A 45 0.00 6.36 3.14
N PRO A 46 -1.17 6.26 2.50
CA PRO A 46 -1.53 7.17 1.41
C PRO A 46 -1.80 8.60 1.90
N GLU A 47 -1.12 9.57 1.31
CA GLU A 47 -1.37 11.02 1.51
C GLU A 47 -2.27 11.61 0.40
N GLY A 48 -2.53 10.81 -0.65
CA GLY A 48 -3.28 11.22 -1.84
C GLY A 48 -2.38 11.54 -3.03
N ASN A 49 -2.98 11.68 -4.22
CA ASN A 49 -2.27 11.98 -5.48
C ASN A 49 -1.10 11.03 -5.82
N GLY A 50 -1.13 9.78 -5.32
CA GLY A 50 -0.07 8.79 -5.53
C GLY A 50 1.15 8.97 -4.62
N GLN A 51 1.08 9.87 -3.64
CA GLN A 51 2.08 10.05 -2.60
C GLN A 51 1.75 9.21 -1.37
N TYR A 52 2.82 8.73 -0.72
CA TYR A 52 2.77 7.87 0.45
C TYR A 52 3.84 8.27 1.44
N ASP A 53 3.45 8.35 2.71
CA ASP A 53 4.40 8.41 3.81
C ASP A 53 4.97 7.02 4.05
N LEU A 54 6.30 6.93 3.97
CA LEU A 54 7.05 5.73 4.28
C LEU A 54 7.39 5.74 5.76
N LEU A 55 6.89 4.75 6.50
CA LEU A 55 7.05 4.71 7.95
C LEU A 55 7.27 3.30 8.49
N TYR A 56 7.86 3.20 9.67
CA TYR A 56 7.86 1.95 10.45
C TYR A 56 7.65 2.27 11.93
N TYR A 57 7.26 1.26 12.70
CA TYR A 57 7.13 1.36 14.14
C TYR A 57 8.34 0.68 14.78
N GLY A 58 8.99 1.36 15.72
CA GLY A 58 10.07 0.81 16.52
C GLY A 58 9.53 -0.09 17.64
N PRO A 59 10.37 -0.90 18.31
CA PRO A 59 9.95 -1.97 19.24
C PRO A 59 9.08 -1.56 20.44
N HIS A 60 8.96 -0.25 20.70
CA HIS A 60 8.15 0.32 21.77
C HIS A 60 6.91 1.06 21.24
N GLY A 61 6.60 0.92 19.95
CA GLY A 61 5.50 1.61 19.27
C GLY A 61 5.85 3.00 18.74
N ASP A 62 7.11 3.43 18.83
CA ASP A 62 7.53 4.74 18.34
C ASP A 62 7.43 4.81 16.82
N LEU A 63 6.75 5.82 16.30
CA LEU A 63 6.64 6.04 14.86
C LEU A 63 7.94 6.62 14.31
N HIS A 64 8.51 5.98 13.30
CA HIS A 64 9.63 6.48 12.52
C HIS A 64 9.19 6.82 11.11
N ASP A 65 9.11 8.11 10.82
CA ASP A 65 8.86 8.65 9.49
C ASP A 65 10.17 8.71 8.68
N LEU A 66 10.15 8.10 7.49
CA LEU A 66 11.26 8.04 6.54
C LEU A 66 11.07 8.99 5.35
N GLY A 67 9.96 9.73 5.32
CA GLY A 67 9.61 10.74 4.32
C GLY A 67 8.52 10.30 3.36
N THR A 68 8.08 11.27 2.54
CA THR A 68 7.01 11.09 1.57
C THR A 68 7.56 10.75 0.18
N TYR A 69 7.08 9.65 -0.40
CA TYR A 69 7.49 9.14 -1.70
C TYR A 69 6.30 8.97 -2.63
N ASN A 70 6.54 8.99 -3.94
CA ASN A 70 5.57 8.40 -4.87
C ASN A 70 5.68 6.87 -4.83
N ALA A 71 4.60 6.14 -5.10
CA ALA A 71 4.67 4.70 -5.32
C ALA A 71 4.29 4.35 -6.77
N SER A 72 5.08 3.49 -7.41
CA SER A 72 4.81 2.95 -8.73
C SER A 72 4.57 1.45 -8.62
N SER A 73 3.32 1.04 -8.81
CA SER A 73 2.93 -0.34 -9.03
C SER A 73 1.63 -0.42 -9.80
N SER A 74 1.62 -1.24 -10.85
CA SER A 74 0.41 -1.54 -11.61
C SER A 74 -0.67 -2.20 -10.74
N VAL A 75 -0.25 -3.10 -9.86
CA VAL A 75 -1.13 -3.83 -8.95
C VAL A 75 -1.65 -2.94 -7.82
N LEU A 76 -0.79 -2.12 -7.21
CA LEU A 76 -1.25 -1.14 -6.22
C LEU A 76 -2.27 -0.18 -6.84
N ASN A 77 -1.99 0.36 -8.02
CA ASN A 77 -2.90 1.28 -8.69
C ASN A 77 -4.28 0.66 -8.94
N GLN A 78 -4.33 -0.62 -9.32
CA GLN A 78 -5.59 -1.34 -9.47
C GLN A 78 -6.31 -1.51 -8.14
N ALA A 79 -5.61 -1.93 -7.08
CA ALA A 79 -6.17 -2.11 -5.75
C ALA A 79 -6.76 -0.80 -5.20
N VAL A 80 -6.02 0.30 -5.32
CA VAL A 80 -6.45 1.64 -4.89
C VAL A 80 -7.66 2.12 -5.68
N ASN A 81 -7.70 1.93 -6.99
CA ASN A 81 -8.85 2.31 -7.81
C ASN A 81 -10.11 1.54 -7.42
N VAL A 82 -9.98 0.25 -7.10
CA VAL A 82 -11.08 -0.58 -6.61
C VAL A 82 -11.60 -0.07 -5.27
N ILE A 83 -10.71 0.17 -4.30
CA ILE A 83 -11.10 0.69 -2.97
C ILE A 83 -11.80 2.04 -3.11
N ASN A 84 -11.22 2.96 -3.89
CA ASN A 84 -11.80 4.28 -4.11
C ASN A 84 -13.17 4.21 -4.79
N SER A 85 -13.33 3.34 -5.79
CA SER A 85 -14.61 3.16 -6.49
C SER A 85 -15.67 2.55 -5.57
N PHE A 86 -15.29 1.56 -4.75
CA PHE A 86 -16.15 0.99 -3.73
C PHE A 86 -16.60 2.06 -2.71
N ASN A 87 -15.67 2.86 -2.19
CA ASN A 87 -15.98 3.96 -1.26
C ASN A 87 -16.93 4.99 -1.88
N GLN A 88 -16.68 5.40 -3.13
CA GLN A 88 -17.52 6.37 -3.83
C GLN A 88 -18.95 5.87 -4.03
N GLN A 89 -19.14 4.59 -4.35
CA GLN A 89 -20.46 4.00 -4.59
C GLN A 89 -21.28 3.82 -3.31
N ASN A 90 -20.63 3.58 -2.18
CA ASN A 90 -21.30 3.30 -0.91
C ASN A 90 -21.36 4.51 0.03
N MET A 91 -20.73 5.63 -0.34
CA MET A 91 -20.73 6.84 0.48
C MET A 91 -22.16 7.28 0.84
N GLY A 92 -22.43 7.44 2.14
CA GLY A 92 -23.74 7.85 2.64
C GLY A 92 -24.81 6.75 2.65
N THR A 93 -24.49 5.53 2.20
CA THR A 93 -25.42 4.40 2.21
C THR A 93 -25.47 3.70 3.57
N ILE A 94 -26.46 2.81 3.73
CA ILE A 94 -26.61 1.93 4.89
C ILE A 94 -26.38 0.50 4.42
N ILE A 95 -25.44 -0.19 5.05
CA ILE A 95 -25.12 -1.59 4.80
C ILE A 95 -25.51 -2.39 6.05
N ASN A 96 -26.40 -3.36 5.89
CA ASN A 96 -26.90 -4.21 6.99
C ASN A 96 -27.40 -3.43 8.22
N GLY A 97 -28.13 -2.34 7.99
CA GLY A 97 -28.69 -1.50 9.06
C GLY A 97 -27.67 -0.57 9.74
N GLN A 98 -26.44 -0.50 9.26
CA GLN A 98 -25.38 0.36 9.78
C GLN A 98 -24.91 1.35 8.71
N GLN A 99 -24.53 2.57 9.13
CA GLN A 99 -24.00 3.58 8.22
C GLN A 99 -22.68 3.10 7.63
N TYR A 100 -22.50 3.25 6.32
CA TYR A 100 -21.25 2.95 5.64
C TYR A 100 -20.09 3.77 6.21
N ILE A 101 -18.96 3.11 6.47
CA ILE A 101 -17.68 3.66 6.87
C ILE A 101 -16.72 3.55 5.68
N PRO A 102 -16.16 4.66 5.18
CA PRO A 102 -15.18 4.60 4.10
C PRO A 102 -13.98 3.74 4.48
N LEU A 103 -13.64 2.78 3.64
CA LEU A 103 -12.47 1.94 3.85
C LEU A 103 -11.20 2.72 3.50
N SER A 104 -10.25 2.74 4.43
CA SER A 104 -8.89 3.21 4.20
C SER A 104 -7.97 2.04 3.95
N TYR A 105 -6.75 2.32 3.49
CA TYR A 105 -5.74 1.29 3.28
C TYR A 105 -4.33 1.75 3.65
N GLU A 106 -3.47 0.77 3.94
CA GLU A 106 -2.02 0.94 4.03
C GLU A 106 -1.34 -0.19 3.25
N VAL A 107 -0.25 0.11 2.55
CA VAL A 107 0.60 -0.95 1.99
C VAL A 107 1.55 -1.40 3.08
N VAL A 108 1.61 -2.69 3.34
CA VAL A 108 2.57 -3.25 4.30
C VAL A 108 3.60 -4.05 3.53
N ILE A 109 4.87 -3.82 3.84
CA ILE A 109 6.02 -4.54 3.32
C ILE A 109 6.69 -5.24 4.51
N GLY A 110 6.97 -6.54 4.41
CA GLY A 110 7.61 -7.35 5.45
C GLY A 110 8.35 -8.53 4.85
N ASN A 111 9.34 -9.04 5.58
CA ASN A 111 10.07 -10.26 5.20
C ASN A 111 10.59 -11.00 6.43
N SER A 112 11.13 -12.20 6.21
CA SER A 112 11.68 -13.04 7.29
C SER A 112 13.05 -12.59 7.81
N SER A 113 13.74 -11.66 7.13
CA SER A 113 15.09 -11.24 7.52
C SER A 113 15.09 -10.13 8.59
N GLY A 114 13.97 -9.45 8.80
CA GLY A 114 13.90 -8.26 9.66
C GLY A 114 14.60 -7.04 9.09
N VAL A 115 15.05 -7.11 7.84
CA VAL A 115 15.66 -6.00 7.10
C VAL A 115 14.95 -5.88 5.76
N ILE A 116 14.14 -4.84 5.63
CA ILE A 116 13.35 -4.58 4.42
C ILE A 116 14.17 -3.78 3.44
N GLN A 117 14.17 -4.23 2.18
CA GLN A 117 14.85 -3.56 1.08
C GLN A 117 13.82 -3.00 0.11
N ILE A 118 13.77 -1.68 -0.01
CA ILE A 118 12.83 -0.96 -0.85
C ILE A 118 13.57 -0.38 -2.06
N PRO A 119 13.25 -0.80 -3.30
CA PRO A 119 13.82 -0.23 -4.50
C PRO A 119 13.22 1.16 -4.78
N ILE A 120 14.09 2.16 -4.85
CA ILE A 120 13.75 3.57 -5.06
C ILE A 120 14.44 4.09 -6.32
N GLN A 121 13.69 4.81 -7.16
CA GLN A 121 14.21 5.52 -8.32
C GLN A 121 13.82 7.00 -8.24
N GLY A 122 14.79 7.88 -7.99
CA GLY A 122 14.50 9.29 -7.67
C GLY A 122 13.67 9.39 -6.38
N ASN A 123 12.45 9.94 -6.45
CA ASN A 123 11.51 10.02 -5.33
C ASN A 123 10.37 8.97 -5.42
N THR A 124 10.58 7.88 -6.16
CA THR A 124 9.54 6.88 -6.42
C THR A 124 9.96 5.51 -5.91
N ILE A 125 9.13 4.93 -5.05
CA ILE A 125 9.21 3.54 -4.63
C ILE A 125 8.68 2.64 -5.76
N LEU A 126 9.47 1.65 -6.17
CA LEU A 126 9.13 0.71 -7.23
C LEU A 126 8.57 -0.59 -6.64
N LEU A 127 7.31 -0.56 -6.18
CA LEU A 127 6.67 -1.72 -5.52
C LEU A 127 6.61 -2.98 -6.41
N ASP A 128 6.47 -2.82 -7.73
CA ASP A 128 6.51 -3.96 -8.67
C ASP A 128 7.90 -4.66 -8.72
N LYS A 129 8.93 -4.06 -8.10
CA LYS A 129 10.26 -4.67 -7.93
C LYS A 129 10.49 -5.27 -6.54
N VAL A 130 9.55 -5.10 -5.60
CA VAL A 130 9.54 -5.82 -4.33
C VAL A 130 8.95 -7.21 -4.60
N ASN A 131 9.49 -8.25 -3.95
CA ASN A 131 8.91 -9.58 -4.06
C ASN A 131 7.41 -9.50 -3.68
N PRO A 132 6.48 -9.96 -4.53
CA PRO A 132 5.04 -9.89 -4.25
C PRO A 132 4.67 -10.57 -2.92
N GLY A 133 5.34 -11.66 -2.55
CA GLY A 133 5.25 -12.30 -1.22
C GLY A 133 5.44 -11.34 -0.05
N TYR A 134 6.28 -10.34 -0.23
CA TYR A 134 6.76 -9.48 0.85
C TYR A 134 5.89 -8.26 1.06
N TRP A 135 4.83 -8.04 0.29
CA TRP A 135 3.96 -6.89 0.53
C TRP A 135 2.50 -7.17 0.21
N THR A 136 1.60 -6.38 0.79
CA THR A 136 0.17 -6.41 0.47
C THR A 136 -0.49 -5.07 0.78
N VAL A 137 -1.76 -4.90 0.40
CA VAL A 137 -2.61 -3.78 0.79
C VAL A 137 -3.55 -4.26 1.90
N LEU A 138 -3.39 -3.70 3.10
CA LEU A 138 -4.33 -3.88 4.20
C LEU A 138 -5.46 -2.87 4.06
N VAL A 139 -6.69 -3.29 4.34
CA VAL A 139 -7.89 -2.46 4.22
C VAL A 139 -8.70 -2.55 5.51
N SER A 140 -9.08 -1.41 6.07
CA SER A 140 -9.90 -1.31 7.30
C SER A 140 -10.44 0.12 7.46
N ASP A 141 -11.08 0.44 8.58
CA ASP A 141 -11.32 1.83 9.00
C ASP A 141 -9.98 2.54 9.26
N GLN A 142 -9.95 3.87 9.02
CA GLN A 142 -8.76 4.69 9.22
C GLN A 142 -8.17 4.59 10.63
N ASN A 143 -9.00 4.52 11.67
CA ASN A 143 -8.54 4.45 13.06
C ASN A 143 -7.98 3.07 13.42
N ASP A 144 -8.31 2.06 12.63
CA ASP A 144 -7.93 0.68 12.86
C ASP A 144 -6.64 0.29 12.13
N LEU A 145 -6.32 0.93 11.00
CA LEU A 145 -5.05 0.70 10.28
C LEU A 145 -3.82 0.96 11.15
N THR A 146 -3.80 2.07 11.90
CA THR A 146 -2.70 2.35 12.84
C THR A 146 -2.59 1.28 13.93
N LYS A 147 -3.72 0.74 14.40
CA LYS A 147 -3.71 -0.33 15.40
C LYS A 147 -3.23 -1.65 14.82
N LEU A 148 -3.56 -1.96 13.57
CA LEU A 148 -3.04 -3.13 12.85
C LEU A 148 -1.53 -3.04 12.67
N ALA A 149 -1.02 -1.86 12.30
CA ALA A 149 0.40 -1.62 12.18
C ALA A 149 1.12 -1.81 13.52
N TYR A 150 0.57 -1.25 14.60
CA TYR A 150 1.08 -1.46 15.96
C TYR A 150 1.05 -2.93 16.38
N ALA A 151 -0.03 -3.65 16.05
CA ALA A 151 -0.20 -5.06 16.39
C ALA A 151 0.86 -5.98 15.73
N LEU A 152 1.39 -5.60 14.56
CA LEU A 152 2.46 -6.37 13.89
C LEU A 152 3.78 -6.31 14.66
N ASP A 153 3.99 -5.22 15.40
CA ASP A 153 5.22 -4.92 16.10
C ASP A 153 5.17 -5.37 17.57
N VAL A 154 4.21 -4.88 18.34
CA VAL A 154 4.12 -5.19 19.79
C VAL A 154 3.43 -6.52 20.10
N GLY A 155 2.87 -7.15 19.07
CA GLY A 155 2.11 -8.38 19.19
C GLY A 155 0.64 -8.16 19.55
N TYR A 156 -0.09 -9.26 19.45
CA TYR A 156 -1.53 -9.35 19.55
C TYR A 156 -1.88 -10.70 20.16
N LYS A 157 -3.11 -10.83 20.65
CA LYS A 157 -3.58 -12.07 21.28
C LYS A 157 -3.89 -13.13 20.24
N GLU A 158 -4.64 -12.75 19.20
CA GLU A 158 -5.13 -13.69 18.18
C GLU A 158 -5.46 -12.96 16.88
N ALA A 159 -5.29 -13.63 15.74
CA ALA A 159 -5.84 -13.22 14.45
C ALA A 159 -6.64 -14.38 13.88
N ALA A 160 -7.81 -14.10 13.31
CA ALA A 160 -8.73 -15.14 12.86
C ALA A 160 -9.65 -14.65 11.72
N THR A 161 -10.14 -15.58 10.93
CA THR A 161 -11.35 -15.38 10.10
C THR A 161 -12.59 -15.44 10.97
N VAL A 162 -13.54 -14.52 10.78
CA VAL A 162 -14.80 -14.51 11.52
C VAL A 162 -15.78 -15.50 10.90
N SER A 163 -16.26 -16.46 11.70
CA SER A 163 -17.32 -17.38 11.27
C SER A 163 -18.61 -16.63 10.91
N GLY A 164 -19.32 -17.05 9.85
CA GLY A 164 -20.60 -16.46 9.44
C GLY A 164 -21.72 -16.52 10.49
N THR A 165 -21.57 -17.34 11.54
CA THR A 165 -22.52 -17.41 12.67
C THR A 165 -22.14 -16.51 13.86
N SER A 166 -21.04 -15.76 13.76
CA SER A 166 -20.55 -14.90 14.83
C SER A 166 -21.49 -13.72 15.08
N ASN A 167 -21.63 -13.30 16.35
CA ASN A 167 -22.36 -12.07 16.67
C ASN A 167 -21.57 -10.80 16.30
N LEU A 168 -20.27 -10.92 15.98
CA LEU A 168 -19.41 -9.79 15.58
C LEU A 168 -19.94 -9.07 14.33
N TRP A 169 -20.56 -9.80 13.40
CA TRP A 169 -21.15 -9.23 12.17
C TRP A 169 -22.24 -8.18 12.43
N TYR A 170 -22.85 -8.18 13.61
CA TYR A 170 -23.95 -7.29 13.96
C TYR A 170 -23.54 -6.16 14.91
N GLN A 171 -22.27 -6.12 15.35
CA GLN A 171 -21.77 -5.07 16.23
C GLN A 171 -21.51 -3.79 15.43
N GLN A 172 -21.87 -2.63 15.98
CA GLN A 172 -21.58 -1.35 15.34
C GLN A 172 -20.06 -1.08 15.33
N GLY A 173 -19.53 -0.59 14.21
CA GLY A 173 -18.10 -0.42 14.02
C GLY A 173 -17.44 -1.71 13.53
N VAL A 174 -17.27 -2.70 14.43
CA VAL A 174 -16.59 -3.97 14.09
C VAL A 174 -17.33 -4.72 12.98
N GLY A 175 -18.64 -4.94 13.14
CA GLY A 175 -19.47 -5.61 12.14
C GLY A 175 -19.60 -4.82 10.85
N THR A 176 -19.57 -3.49 10.94
CA THR A 176 -19.62 -2.58 9.79
C THR A 176 -18.43 -2.82 8.86
N VAL A 177 -17.21 -2.71 9.39
CA VAL A 177 -15.97 -2.90 8.62
C VAL A 177 -15.82 -4.35 8.16
N LEU A 178 -16.24 -5.34 8.97
CA LEU A 178 -16.27 -6.74 8.53
C LEU A 178 -17.16 -6.92 7.29
N GLN A 179 -18.37 -6.36 7.30
CA GLN A 179 -19.28 -6.47 6.16
C GLN A 179 -18.76 -5.72 4.94
N GLU A 180 -18.15 -4.55 5.14
CA GLU A 180 -17.59 -3.73 4.05
C GLU A 180 -16.40 -4.40 3.37
N THR A 181 -15.49 -4.98 4.15
CA THR A 181 -14.35 -5.75 3.59
C THR A 181 -14.80 -7.01 2.87
N MET A 182 -15.85 -7.69 3.35
CA MET A 182 -16.49 -8.80 2.63
C MET A 182 -17.18 -8.34 1.33
N ASN A 183 -17.87 -7.20 1.36
CA ASN A 183 -18.49 -6.64 0.17
C ASN A 183 -17.43 -6.20 -0.86
N LEU A 184 -16.31 -5.64 -0.40
CA LEU A 184 -15.17 -5.29 -1.24
C LEU A 184 -14.59 -6.52 -1.95
N GLN A 185 -14.47 -7.65 -1.24
CA GLN A 185 -14.08 -8.94 -1.83
C GLN A 185 -15.03 -9.37 -2.96
N HIS A 186 -16.34 -9.18 -2.81
CA HIS A 186 -17.31 -9.50 -3.87
C HIS A 186 -17.32 -8.48 -5.01
N TYR A 187 -16.94 -7.24 -4.71
CA TYR A 187 -16.88 -6.15 -5.67
C TYR A 187 -15.73 -6.33 -6.69
N ALA A 188 -14.59 -6.88 -6.24
CA ALA A 188 -13.42 -7.06 -7.08
C ALA A 188 -12.95 -8.51 -7.12
N GLN A 189 -13.09 -9.13 -8.29
CA GLN A 189 -12.53 -10.46 -8.56
C GLN A 189 -11.06 -10.38 -9.02
N ASN A 190 -10.63 -9.22 -9.52
CA ASN A 190 -9.25 -8.93 -9.90
C ASN A 190 -9.03 -7.40 -9.93
N PRO A 191 -8.26 -6.80 -9.00
CA PRO A 191 -7.53 -7.41 -7.87
C PRO A 191 -8.47 -8.12 -6.90
N TYR A 192 -8.00 -9.22 -6.30
CA TYR A 192 -8.80 -10.00 -5.36
C TYR A 192 -8.56 -9.50 -3.93
N PHE A 193 -9.64 -9.14 -3.25
CA PHE A 193 -9.60 -8.85 -1.82
C PHE A 193 -10.17 -10.03 -1.04
N THR A 194 -9.65 -10.26 0.15
CA THR A 194 -10.27 -11.16 1.12
C THR A 194 -10.63 -10.38 2.37
N GLY A 195 -11.90 -10.40 2.76
CA GLY A 195 -12.43 -9.73 3.94
C GLY A 195 -12.73 -10.69 5.09
N GLY A 196 -13.34 -10.15 6.14
CA GLY A 196 -13.86 -10.97 7.24
C GLY A 196 -12.80 -11.41 8.25
N TYR A 197 -11.64 -10.75 8.31
CA TYR A 197 -10.62 -11.02 9.30
C TYR A 197 -10.73 -10.11 10.51
N ILE A 198 -10.24 -10.59 11.65
CA ILE A 198 -10.04 -9.81 12.85
C ILE A 198 -8.64 -10.00 13.43
N VAL A 199 -8.14 -8.98 14.12
CA VAL A 199 -7.07 -9.08 15.12
C VAL A 199 -7.66 -8.75 16.49
N ILE A 200 -7.36 -9.57 17.49
CA ILE A 200 -7.68 -9.31 18.89
C ILE A 200 -6.40 -8.85 19.58
N MET A 201 -6.39 -7.62 20.05
CA MET A 201 -5.27 -7.02 20.78
C MET A 201 -5.15 -7.59 22.20
N ASN A 202 -3.99 -7.39 22.84
CA ASN A 202 -3.73 -7.84 24.21
C ASN A 202 -4.69 -7.20 25.25
N ASN A 203 -5.23 -6.03 24.96
CA ASN A 203 -6.26 -5.36 25.77
C ASN A 203 -7.71 -5.76 25.37
N ASN A 204 -7.88 -6.79 24.54
CA ASN A 204 -9.13 -7.29 23.97
C ASN A 204 -9.85 -6.33 22.99
N THR A 205 -9.18 -5.28 22.48
CA THR A 205 -9.70 -4.54 21.33
C THR A 205 -9.77 -5.46 20.11
N ILE A 206 -10.92 -5.51 19.44
CA ILE A 206 -11.12 -6.26 18.19
C ILE A 206 -10.97 -5.29 17.03
N ILE A 207 -10.12 -5.63 16.08
CA ILE A 207 -9.82 -4.82 14.91
C ILE A 207 -10.21 -5.61 13.67
N PRO A 208 -11.31 -5.24 12.98
CA PRO A 208 -11.71 -5.86 11.72
C PRO A 208 -10.83 -5.41 10.55
N TRP A 209 -10.57 -6.28 9.59
CA TRP A 209 -9.75 -5.94 8.44
C TRP A 209 -9.99 -6.87 7.24
N GLY A 210 -9.48 -6.42 6.10
CA GLY A 210 -9.36 -7.18 4.86
C GLY A 210 -7.98 -6.97 4.24
N VAL A 211 -7.67 -7.76 3.22
CA VAL A 211 -6.37 -7.75 2.59
C VAL A 211 -6.48 -7.98 1.09
N PHE A 212 -5.52 -7.42 0.36
CA PHE A 212 -5.30 -7.77 -1.02
C PHE A 212 -4.53 -9.10 -1.12
N ASP A 213 -5.09 -10.06 -1.87
CA ASP A 213 -4.49 -11.37 -2.10
C ASP A 213 -4.48 -11.67 -3.61
N SER A 214 -3.51 -12.45 -4.10
CA SER A 214 -3.52 -12.94 -5.49
C SER A 214 -3.62 -14.46 -5.52
N THR A 215 -4.51 -14.95 -6.38
CA THR A 215 -4.70 -16.39 -6.64
C THR A 215 -3.72 -16.93 -7.69
N THR A 216 -2.88 -16.08 -8.29
CA THR A 216 -1.99 -16.45 -9.40
C THR A 216 -0.53 -16.39 -9.00
N GLN A 217 0.00 -17.52 -8.53
CA GLN A 217 1.43 -17.90 -8.35
C GLN A 217 2.33 -16.98 -7.52
N TYR A 218 1.87 -15.79 -7.12
CA TYR A 218 2.60 -14.81 -6.33
C TYR A 218 1.65 -14.25 -5.26
N SER A 219 1.53 -14.93 -4.12
CA SER A 219 0.63 -14.47 -3.03
C SER A 219 1.17 -13.20 -2.39
N TYR A 220 0.34 -12.17 -2.28
CA TYR A 220 0.72 -10.92 -1.57
C TYR A 220 0.60 -11.11 -0.06
N GLY A 221 1.53 -10.53 0.69
CA GLY A 221 1.45 -10.53 2.16
C GLY A 221 1.78 -11.87 2.83
N GLY A 222 2.37 -12.82 2.10
CA GLY A 222 2.83 -14.11 2.62
C GLY A 222 3.92 -14.05 3.70
N TYR A 223 4.21 -12.88 4.27
CA TYR A 223 5.07 -12.71 5.44
C TYR A 223 4.38 -11.97 6.59
N LEU A 224 3.10 -11.59 6.44
CA LEU A 224 2.36 -10.98 7.54
C LEU A 224 1.96 -12.05 8.55
N LYS A 225 2.43 -11.88 9.80
CA LYS A 225 2.10 -12.78 10.92
C LYS A 225 0.60 -12.99 11.11
N PHE A 226 -0.24 -11.95 10.94
CA PHE A 226 -1.69 -12.10 11.08
C PHE A 226 -2.29 -13.01 10.01
N LEU A 227 -1.80 -12.94 8.76
CA LEU A 227 -2.29 -13.80 7.68
C LEU A 227 -1.94 -15.26 7.94
N MET A 228 -0.73 -15.52 8.47
CA MET A 228 -0.32 -16.87 8.89
C MET A 228 -1.23 -17.42 9.97
N GLN A 229 -1.49 -16.61 11.01
CA GLN A 229 -2.25 -17.06 12.17
C GLN A 229 -3.75 -17.18 11.89
N ALA A 230 -4.31 -16.31 11.05
CA ALA A 230 -5.72 -16.36 10.67
C ALA A 230 -6.07 -17.54 9.74
N GLY A 231 -5.08 -18.31 9.27
CA GLY A 231 -5.30 -19.46 8.39
C GLY A 231 -5.68 -19.09 6.95
N ALA A 232 -5.35 -17.87 6.51
CA ALA A 232 -5.50 -17.49 5.10
C ALA A 232 -4.62 -18.39 4.22
N PRO A 233 -5.05 -18.77 3.00
CA PRO A 233 -4.35 -19.77 2.20
C PRO A 233 -2.93 -19.31 1.81
N TYR A 234 -1.94 -19.72 2.61
CA TYR A 234 -0.53 -19.76 2.26
C TYR A 234 -0.34 -20.84 1.18
N TYR A 235 -0.42 -20.47 -0.09
CA TYR A 235 0.18 -21.31 -1.12
C TYR A 235 1.69 -21.07 -1.11
N GLY A 236 2.39 -21.91 -0.33
CA GLY A 236 3.85 -22.05 -0.39
C GLY A 236 4.33 -22.64 -1.71
#